data_AF-A0A7K4ABU1-F1
#
_entry.id   AF-A0A7K4ABU1-F1
#
_cell.length_a   1.000
_cell.length_b   1.000
_cell.length_c   1.000
_cell.angle_alpha   90.00
_cell.angle_beta   90.00
_cell.angle_gamma   90.00
#
_symmetry.space_group_name_H-M   'P 1'
#
loop_
_entity.id
_entity.type
_entity.pdbx_description
1 polymer ?
#
loop_
_entity_poly.entity_id
_entity_poly.type
_entity_poly.pdbx_seq_one_letter_code
_entity_poly.pdbx_strand_id
1 'polypeptide(L)'
;MIDIEDVILQRIEQIEEDDPELDVGYEIIGDENRGIIITAWEDILISVEFVESDISWKRELAELEYLDARNENLIVAVIVPTDAYLEVYSRLRDHSIKGLLVLSYESLGILSTPMTS
;
A
#
# COMPACT_ATOMS: atom_id res chain seq x y z
N MET A 1 10.55 -13.27 5.27
CA MET A 1 9.41 -12.42 5.67
C MET A 1 9.93 -11.01 5.79
N ILE A 2 9.33 -10.10 5.05
CA ILE A 2 9.70 -8.68 5.01
C ILE A 2 9.21 -8.00 6.29
N ASP A 3 10.00 -7.07 6.81
CA ASP A 3 9.55 -6.16 7.87
C ASP A 3 8.62 -5.10 7.27
N ILE A 4 7.31 -5.25 7.51
CA ILE A 4 6.31 -4.34 6.93
C ILE A 4 6.31 -2.98 7.61
N GLU A 5 6.68 -2.91 8.88
CA GLU A 5 6.72 -1.67 9.64
C GLU A 5 7.79 -0.75 9.05
N ASP A 6 8.98 -1.30 8.76
CA ASP A 6 10.07 -0.58 8.08
C ASP A 6 9.63 -0.02 6.71
N VAL A 7 8.94 -0.82 5.89
CA VAL A 7 8.40 -0.37 4.60
C VAL A 7 7.39 0.76 4.75
N ILE A 8 6.48 0.64 5.71
CA ILE A 8 5.46 1.65 5.99
C ILE A 8 6.10 2.95 6.43
N LEU A 9 7.06 2.90 7.36
CA LEU A 9 7.75 4.08 7.85
C LEU A 9 8.52 4.79 6.72
N GLN A 10 9.25 4.06 5.87
CA GLN A 10 9.90 4.63 4.69
C GLN A 10 8.89 5.30 3.74
N ARG A 11 7.71 4.71 3.55
CA ARG A 11 6.68 5.30 2.68
C ARG A 11 6.05 6.56 3.29
N ILE A 12 5.83 6.58 4.60
CA ILE A 12 5.32 7.75 5.32
C ILE A 12 6.32 8.90 5.21
N GLU A 13 7.62 8.64 5.44
CA GLU A 13 8.67 9.65 5.29
C GLU A 13 8.65 10.29 3.90
N GLN A 14 8.49 9.49 2.83
CA GLN A 14 8.36 10.02 1.47
C GLN A 14 7.13 10.92 1.28
N ILE A 15 5.97 10.54 1.84
CA ILE A 15 4.74 11.33 1.74
C ILE A 15 4.91 12.67 2.48
N GLU A 16 5.45 12.63 3.69
CA GLU A 16 5.68 13.83 4.51
C GLU A 16 6.76 14.75 3.91
N GLU A 17 7.77 14.20 3.23
CA GLU A 17 8.77 14.97 2.50
C GLU A 17 8.20 15.64 1.25
N ASP A 18 7.34 14.94 0.51
CA ASP A 18 6.71 15.44 -0.71
C ASP A 18 5.64 16.50 -0.41
N ASP A 19 4.84 16.30 0.64
CA ASP A 19 3.77 17.20 1.06
C ASP A 19 3.59 17.19 2.60
N PRO A 20 4.25 18.11 3.33
CA PRO A 20 4.22 18.17 4.78
C PRO A 20 2.89 18.71 5.35
N GLU A 21 1.95 19.14 4.51
CA GLU A 21 0.62 19.61 4.94
C GLU A 21 -0.41 18.47 5.02
N LEU A 22 -0.04 17.26 4.57
CA LEU A 22 -0.90 16.09 4.64
C LEU A 22 -0.89 15.44 6.02
N ASP A 23 -2.07 15.05 6.49
CA ASP A 23 -2.22 14.21 7.67
C ASP A 23 -2.04 12.75 7.26
N VAL A 24 -1.04 12.08 7.84
CA VAL A 24 -0.72 10.66 7.56
C VAL A 24 -1.01 9.79 8.78
N GLY A 25 -1.86 8.78 8.60
CA GLY A 25 -2.13 7.73 9.57
C GLY A 25 -1.78 6.36 9.01
N TYR A 26 -1.51 5.38 9.88
CA TYR A 26 -1.29 4.01 9.44
C TYR A 26 -1.79 2.98 10.45
N GLU A 27 -2.06 1.78 9.95
CA GLU A 27 -2.42 0.60 10.73
C GLU A 27 -1.58 -0.60 10.29
N ILE A 28 -0.97 -1.30 11.26
CA ILE A 28 -0.23 -2.54 11.02
C ILE A 28 -1.09 -3.72 11.46
N ILE A 29 -1.26 -4.69 10.56
CA ILE A 29 -2.02 -5.91 10.80
C ILE A 29 -1.00 -7.04 10.97
N GLY A 30 -0.48 -7.15 12.20
CA GLY A 30 0.71 -7.96 12.53
C GLY A 30 0.58 -9.44 12.16
N ASP A 31 -0.58 -10.06 12.39
CA ASP A 31 -0.82 -11.47 12.07
C ASP A 31 -0.80 -11.76 10.55
N GLU A 32 -1.06 -10.74 9.73
CA GLU A 32 -1.08 -10.83 8.27
C GLU A 32 0.19 -10.22 7.64
N ASN A 33 1.09 -9.65 8.44
CA ASN A 33 2.31 -8.94 8.00
C ASN A 33 2.03 -7.99 6.82
N ARG A 34 1.07 -7.09 7.02
CA ARG A 34 0.67 -6.04 6.08
C ARG A 34 0.32 -4.77 6.84
N GLY A 35 0.09 -3.68 6.12
CA GLY A 35 -0.51 -2.50 6.71
C GLY A 35 -1.25 -1.63 5.73
N ILE A 36 -1.84 -0.58 6.26
CA ILE A 36 -2.64 0.39 5.52
C ILE A 36 -2.13 1.78 5.90
N ILE A 37 -1.81 2.60 4.90
CA ILE A 37 -1.48 4.02 5.08
C ILE A 37 -2.69 4.83 4.58
N ILE A 38 -3.07 5.83 5.35
CA ILE A 38 -4.19 6.72 5.06
C ILE A 38 -3.65 8.14 5.03
N THR A 39 -3.93 8.86 3.94
CA THR A 39 -3.52 10.25 3.77
C THR A 39 -4.74 11.14 3.60
N ALA A 40 -4.77 12.26 4.32
CA ALA A 40 -5.85 13.22 4.29
C ALA A 40 -5.33 14.67 4.22
N TRP A 41 -6.18 15.59 3.76
CA TRP A 41 -5.93 17.03 3.77
C TRP A 41 -7.19 17.76 4.25
N GLU A 42 -7.10 18.54 5.32
CA GLU A 42 -8.23 19.27 5.92
C GLU A 42 -9.52 18.42 6.04
N ASP A 43 -9.41 17.25 6.67
CA ASP A 43 -10.48 16.24 6.86
C ASP A 43 -10.97 15.53 5.57
N ILE A 44 -10.39 15.83 4.40
CA ILE A 44 -10.70 15.16 3.14
C ILE A 44 -9.74 14.00 2.94
N LEU A 45 -10.28 12.79 2.85
CA LEU A 45 -9.51 11.58 2.55
C LEU A 45 -8.98 11.63 1.11
N ILE A 46 -7.66 11.59 0.95
CA ILE A 46 -6.96 11.72 -0.35
C ILE A 46 -6.55 10.36 -0.90
N SER A 47 -5.97 9.50 -0.06
CA SER A 47 -5.54 8.16 -0.47
C SER A 47 -5.66 7.11 0.63
N VAL A 48 -5.77 5.87 0.18
CA VAL A 48 -5.57 4.66 0.99
C VAL A 48 -4.56 3.79 0.27
N GLU A 49 -3.43 3.51 0.91
CA GLU A 49 -2.36 2.66 0.38
C GLU A 49 -2.28 1.36 1.17
N PHE A 50 -2.55 0.24 0.51
CA PHE A 50 -2.37 -1.10 1.06
C PHE A 50 -0.92 -1.53 0.86
N VAL A 51 -0.19 -1.79 1.95
CA VAL A 51 1.20 -2.23 1.92
C VAL A 51 1.25 -3.70 2.25
N GLU A 52 1.62 -4.52 1.27
CA GLU A 52 1.53 -5.99 1.35
C GLU A 52 2.92 -6.63 1.39
N SER A 53 3.11 -7.68 2.20
CA SER A 53 4.32 -8.51 2.21
C SER A 53 4.31 -9.60 1.13
N ASP A 54 5.33 -10.47 1.12
CA ASP A 54 5.50 -11.57 0.17
C ASP A 54 4.37 -12.63 0.18
N ILE A 55 3.55 -12.62 1.25
CA ILE A 55 2.46 -13.56 1.46
C ILE A 55 1.08 -12.91 1.55
N SER A 56 0.98 -11.66 2.01
CA SER A 56 -0.30 -11.08 2.42
C SER A 56 -1.21 -10.71 1.25
N TRP A 57 -0.65 -10.36 0.08
CA TRP A 57 -1.43 -10.11 -1.14
C TRP A 57 -2.14 -11.36 -1.68
N LYS A 58 -1.74 -12.55 -1.22
CA LYS A 58 -2.34 -13.84 -1.64
C LYS A 58 -3.58 -14.21 -0.85
N ARG A 59 -3.96 -13.43 0.19
CA ARG A 59 -5.18 -13.66 0.97
C ARG A 59 -6.39 -13.68 0.04
N GLU A 60 -7.34 -14.56 0.34
CA GLU A 60 -8.54 -14.78 -0.47
C GLU A 60 -9.34 -13.48 -0.70
N LEU A 61 -9.37 -12.61 0.31
CA LEU A 61 -10.15 -11.37 0.29
C LEU A 61 -9.34 -10.12 -0.06
N ALA A 62 -8.04 -10.23 -0.30
CA ALA A 62 -7.17 -9.07 -0.55
C ALA A 62 -7.68 -8.20 -1.70
N GLU A 63 -8.01 -8.82 -2.83
CA GLU A 63 -8.55 -8.10 -3.98
C GLU A 63 -9.89 -7.40 -3.67
N LEU A 64 -10.79 -8.06 -2.94
CA LEU A 64 -12.06 -7.47 -2.55
C LEU A 64 -11.85 -6.24 -1.66
N GLU A 65 -10.93 -6.31 -0.69
CA GLU A 65 -10.59 -5.19 0.19
C GLU A 65 -10.10 -3.97 -0.61
N TYR A 66 -9.20 -4.16 -1.58
CA TYR A 66 -8.70 -3.07 -2.42
C TYR A 66 -9.81 -2.44 -3.25
N LEU A 67 -10.72 -3.27 -3.77
CA LEU A 67 -11.82 -2.82 -4.63
C LEU A 67 -12.93 -2.12 -3.85
N ASP A 68 -13.18 -2.54 -2.61
CA ASP A 68 -14.19 -1.98 -1.70
C ASP A 68 -13.73 -0.64 -1.11
N ALA A 69 -12.42 -0.43 -0.96
CA ALA A 69 -11.86 0.85 -0.54
C ALA A 69 -12.04 1.97 -1.59
N ARG A 70 -12.41 1.65 -2.84
CA ARG A 70 -12.51 2.66 -3.91
C ARG A 70 -13.64 3.65 -3.67
N ASN A 71 -13.37 4.91 -3.97
CA ASN A 71 -14.34 6.00 -4.02
C ASN A 71 -13.98 6.95 -5.18
N GLU A 72 -14.94 7.70 -5.73
CA GLU A 72 -14.76 8.55 -6.92
C GLU A 72 -13.66 9.61 -6.75
N ASN A 73 -13.40 10.04 -5.50
CA ASN A 73 -12.42 11.08 -5.16
C ASN A 73 -11.25 10.54 -4.32
N LEU A 74 -11.04 9.22 -4.31
CA LEU A 74 -10.03 8.57 -3.48
C LEU A 74 -9.05 7.78 -4.34
N ILE A 75 -7.75 8.01 -4.14
CA ILE A 75 -6.71 7.19 -4.75
C ILE A 75 -6.52 5.94 -3.91
N VAL A 76 -6.67 4.76 -4.51
CA VAL A 76 -6.30 3.50 -3.87
C VAL A 76 -5.00 3.01 -4.48
N ALA A 77 -3.99 2.74 -3.65
CA ALA A 77 -2.74 2.13 -4.08
C ALA A 77 -2.56 0.76 -3.42
N VAL A 78 -2.05 -0.21 -4.17
CA VAL A 78 -1.63 -1.51 -3.67
C VAL A 78 -0.12 -1.60 -3.89
N ILE A 79 0.63 -1.46 -2.80
CA ILE A 79 2.07 -1.49 -2.76
C ILE A 79 2.51 -2.91 -2.41
N VAL A 80 3.27 -3.54 -3.29
CA VAL A 80 3.67 -4.94 -3.17
C VAL A 80 5.18 -5.13 -3.33
N PRO A 81 5.73 -6.29 -2.91
CA PRO A 81 7.11 -6.64 -3.20
C PRO A 81 7.34 -6.70 -4.72
N THR A 82 8.54 -6.34 -5.16
CA THR A 82 8.89 -6.22 -6.59
C THR A 82 8.64 -7.51 -7.37
N ASP A 83 8.92 -8.67 -6.77
CA ASP A 83 8.68 -9.98 -7.35
C ASP A 83 7.18 -10.35 -7.47
N ALA A 84 6.32 -9.73 -6.67
CA ALA A 84 4.85 -9.91 -6.74
C ALA A 84 4.15 -8.95 -7.72
N TYR A 85 4.82 -7.86 -8.12
CA TYR A 85 4.23 -6.77 -8.89
C TYR A 85 3.47 -7.23 -10.14
N LEU A 86 4.10 -8.03 -11.00
CA LEU A 86 3.48 -8.45 -12.26
C LEU A 86 2.23 -9.32 -12.04
N GLU A 87 2.23 -10.15 -11.01
CA GLU A 87 1.10 -11.02 -10.70
C GLU A 87 -0.07 -10.20 -10.14
N VAL A 88 0.19 -9.34 -9.17
CA VAL A 88 -0.84 -8.47 -8.57
C VAL A 88 -1.40 -7.51 -9.62
N TYR A 89 -0.53 -6.88 -10.42
CA TYR A 89 -0.96 -6.04 -11.53
C TYR A 89 -1.83 -6.81 -12.52
N SER A 90 -1.47 -8.04 -12.88
CA SER A 90 -2.29 -8.85 -13.79
C SER A 90 -3.66 -9.19 -13.22
N ARG A 91 -3.77 -9.44 -11.90
CA ARG A 91 -5.06 -9.70 -11.24
C ARG A 91 -5.94 -8.45 -11.24
N LEU A 92 -5.35 -7.30 -10.93
CA LEU A 92 -6.07 -6.03 -10.79
C LEU A 92 -6.20 -5.26 -12.11
N ARG A 93 -5.62 -5.74 -13.21
CA ARG A 93 -5.53 -5.03 -14.50
C ARG A 93 -6.90 -4.60 -15.00
N ASP A 94 -7.90 -5.49 -14.91
CA ASP A 94 -9.25 -5.24 -15.38
C ASP A 94 -10.00 -4.19 -14.50
N HIS A 95 -9.39 -3.77 -13.39
CA HIS A 95 -9.89 -2.77 -12.44
C HIS A 95 -9.08 -1.46 -12.42
N SER A 96 -7.91 -1.43 -13.08
CA SER A 96 -6.95 -0.31 -13.07
C SER A 96 -7.49 1.02 -13.63
N ILE A 97 -8.56 1.00 -14.43
CA ILE A 97 -9.14 2.19 -15.07
C ILE A 97 -9.92 3.07 -14.06
N LYS A 98 -10.09 2.63 -12.80
CA LYS A 98 -11.01 3.25 -11.82
C LYS A 98 -10.35 3.77 -10.54
N GLY A 99 -9.14 4.34 -10.61
CA GLY A 99 -8.49 4.97 -9.45
C GLY A 99 -7.77 3.98 -8.51
N LEU A 100 -7.45 2.78 -9.00
CA LEU A 100 -6.61 1.80 -8.31
C LEU A 100 -5.25 1.71 -9.01
N LEU A 101 -4.19 1.92 -8.24
CA LEU A 101 -2.80 1.82 -8.66
C LEU A 101 -2.15 0.58 -8.04
N VAL A 102 -1.23 -0.04 -8.77
CA VAL A 102 -0.34 -1.06 -8.22
C VAL A 102 1.08 -0.53 -8.32
N LEU A 103 1.80 -0.55 -7.21
CA LEU A 103 3.17 -0.04 -7.10
C LEU A 103 4.05 -1.13 -6.51
N SER A 104 5.31 -1.19 -6.93
CA SER A 104 6.31 -2.05 -6.30
C SER A 104 7.17 -1.27 -5.32
N TYR A 105 7.74 -1.94 -4.33
CA TYR A 105 8.77 -1.35 -3.47
C TYR A 105 9.90 -0.71 -4.27
N GLU A 106 10.39 -1.41 -5.31
CA GLU A 106 11.42 -0.87 -6.21
C GLU A 106 10.96 0.40 -6.93
N SER A 107 9.70 0.48 -7.39
CA SER A 107 9.19 1.69 -8.07
C SER A 107 9.10 2.90 -7.15
N LEU A 108 8.99 2.67 -5.85
CA LEU A 108 8.98 3.69 -4.80
C LEU A 108 10.38 3.91 -4.19
N GLY A 109 11.40 3.16 -4.59
CA GLY A 109 12.72 3.22 -3.98
C GLY A 109 12.78 2.74 -2.52
N ILE A 110 11.78 1.99 -2.07
CA ILE A 110 11.70 1.43 -0.71
C ILE A 110 12.60 0.20 -0.62
N LEU A 111 13.44 0.17 0.41
CA LEU A 111 14.31 -0.96 0.72
C LEU A 111 13.65 -1.82 1.80
N SER A 112 13.09 -2.96 1.40
CA SER A 112 12.54 -3.92 2.36
C SER A 112 13.66 -4.65 3.10
N THR A 113 13.70 -4.55 4.42
CA THR A 113 14.58 -5.37 5.25
C THR A 113 13.92 -6.69 5.64
N PRO A 114 14.68 -7.79 5.83
CA PRO A 114 14.14 -9.01 6.40
C PRO A 114 13.79 -8.80 7.87
N MET A 115 12.68 -9.37 8.34
CA MET A 115 12.40 -9.43 9.78
C MET A 115 13.56 -10.06 10.53
N THR A 116 14.07 -9.38 11.56
CA THR A 116 15.08 -9.96 12.45
C THR A 116 14.39 -10.98 13.37
N SER A 117 14.84 -12.23 13.31
CA SER A 117 14.33 -13.33 14.15
C SER A 117 14.78 -13.22 15.61
#